data_AF-I0GRW3-F1
#
_entry.id   AF-I0GRW3-F1
#
_cell.length_a   1.000
_cell.length_b   1.000
_cell.length_c   1.000
_cell.angle_alpha   90.00
_cell.angle_beta   90.00
_cell.angle_gamma   90.00
#
_symmetry.space_group_name_H-M   'P 1'
#
loop_
_entity.id
_entity.type
_entity.pdbx_description
1 polymer ?
#
loop_
_entity_poly.entity_id
_entity_poly.type
_entity_poly.pdbx_seq_one_letter_code
_entity_poly.pdbx_strand_id
1 'polypeptide(L)' 'MGEEKKIWYGVTSSYDDKGHVAASITMAVESKEAPKPSFTETQRRDIYTDWFESEAEAKAFVEKSRRA' A
#
# COMPACT_ATOMS: atom_id res chain seq x y z
N MET A 1 -12.88 18.73 21.10
CA MET A 1 -12.29 18.74 19.74
C MET A 1 -12.46 17.33 19.20
N GLY A 2 -13.36 17.15 18.24
CA GLY A 2 -13.63 15.84 17.65
C GLY A 2 -12.39 15.36 16.93
N GLU A 3 -11.92 14.17 17.27
CA GLU A 3 -10.83 13.54 16.55
C GLU A 3 -11.41 12.92 15.29
N GLU A 4 -11.28 13.60 14.15
CA GLU A 4 -11.62 13.03 12.85
C GLU A 4 -10.61 11.91 12.55
N LYS A 5 -11.03 10.67 12.78
CA LYS A 5 -10.28 9.47 12.41
C LYS A 5 -10.62 9.13 10.96
N LYS A 6 -9.59 8.92 10.14
CA LYS A 6 -9.73 8.45 8.77
C LYS A 6 -9.30 6.99 8.68
N ILE A 7 -9.91 6.25 7.77
CA ILE A 7 -9.48 4.87 7.49
C ILE A 7 -8.36 4.95 6.45
N TRP A 8 -7.20 4.44 6.81
CA TRP A 8 -6.04 4.31 5.94
C TRP A 8 -5.89 2.86 5.52
N TYR A 9 -5.94 2.61 4.22
CA TYR A 9 -5.74 1.31 3.59
C TYR A 9 -4.27 1.17 3.19
N GLY A 10 -3.57 0.23 3.82
CA GLY A 10 -2.19 -0.12 3.52
C GLY A 10 -2.13 -1.07 2.34
N VAL A 11 -1.54 -0.61 1.24
CA VAL A 11 -1.25 -1.41 0.06
C VAL A 11 0.20 -1.84 0.10
N THR A 12 0.42 -3.15 0.05
CA THR A 12 1.76 -3.73 -0.10
C THR A 12 1.97 -4.14 -1.55
N SER A 13 2.96 -3.53 -2.20
CA SER A 13 3.42 -3.86 -3.55
C SER A 13 4.81 -4.49 -3.48
N SER A 14 4.92 -5.74 -3.90
CA SER A 14 6.19 -6.44 -4.03
C SER A 14 6.54 -6.66 -5.50
N TYR A 15 7.74 -6.28 -5.89
CA TYR A 15 8.33 -6.55 -7.19
C TYR A 15 9.31 -7.70 -7.03
N ASP A 16 9.12 -8.80 -7.76
CA ASP A 16 10.05 -9.94 -7.82
C ASP A 16 10.91 -9.81 -9.07
N ASP A 17 12.21 -10.09 -8.94
CA ASP A 17 13.22 -10.03 -10.02
C ASP A 17 12.82 -10.82 -11.29
N LYS A 18 11.91 -11.79 -11.18
CA LYS A 18 11.32 -12.50 -12.32
C LYS A 18 10.29 -11.70 -13.14
N GLY A 19 10.10 -10.42 -12.83
CA GLY A 19 9.10 -9.56 -13.48
C GLY A 19 7.68 -9.77 -12.94
N HIS A 20 7.53 -10.41 -11.77
CA HIS A 20 6.23 -10.52 -11.13
C HIS A 20 6.00 -9.35 -10.18
N VAL A 21 5.01 -8.52 -10.50
CA VAL A 21 4.50 -7.50 -9.59
C VAL A 21 3.26 -8.03 -8.90
N ALA A 22 3.30 -8.06 -7.58
CA ALA A 22 2.14 -8.36 -6.75
C ALA A 22 1.84 -7.14 -5.87
N ALA A 23 0.67 -6.55 -6.05
CA ALA A 23 0.16 -5.53 -5.16
C ALA A 23 -1.12 -6.03 -4.50
N SER A 24 -1.30 -5.75 -3.22
CA SER A 24 -2.53 -6.11 -2.50
C SER A 24 -2.76 -5.19 -1.30
N ILE A 25 -4.04 -4.97 -0.97
CA ILE A 25 -4.42 -4.29 0.27
C ILE A 25 -4.26 -5.31 1.39
N THR A 26 -3.24 -5.13 2.22
CA THR A 26 -2.90 -6.06 3.31
C THR A 26 -3.36 -5.54 4.67
N MET A 27 -3.59 -4.23 4.78
CA MET A 27 -3.88 -3.56 6.05
C MET A 27 -4.97 -2.49 5.88
N ALA A 28 -5.73 -2.26 6.94
CA ALA A 28 -6.60 -1.10 7.09
C ALA A 28 -6.53 -0.63 8.55
N VAL A 29 -6.23 0.64 8.78
CA VAL A 29 -6.08 1.22 10.12
C VAL A 29 -6.84 2.55 10.21
N GLU A 30 -7.60 2.74 11.29
CA GLU A 30 -8.15 4.06 11.61
C GLU A 30 -7.09 4.92 12.29
N SER A 31 -6.67 5.98 11.61
CA SER A 31 -5.68 6.91 12.12
C SER A 31 -6.03 8.34 11.72
N LYS A 32 -5.60 9.30 12.54
CA LYS A 32 -5.76 10.73 12.24
C LYS A 32 -4.86 11.16 11.07
N GLU A 33 -3.65 10.65 11.06
CA GLU A 33 -2.64 10.95 10.05
C GLU A 33 -2.21 9.68 9.32
N ALA A 34 -1.78 9.88 8.07
CA ALA A 34 -1.23 8.84 7.22
C ALA A 34 -0.09 8.12 7.97
N PRO A 35 -0.16 6.79 8.13
CA PRO A 35 0.96 6.05 8.65
C PRO A 35 2.17 6.21 7.73
N LYS A 36 3.38 6.06 8.28
CA LYS A 36 4.59 6.23 7.49
C LYS A 36 4.64 5.16 6.38
N PRO A 37 4.76 5.55 5.10
CA PRO A 37 5.03 4.60 4.05
C PRO A 37 6.35 3.92 4.38
N SER A 38 6.38 2.61 4.19
CA SER A 38 7.54 1.79 4.51
C SER A 38 8.01 1.11 3.24
N PHE A 39 9.29 1.27 2.94
CA PHE A 39 9.93 0.61 1.82
C PHE A 39 10.99 -0.33 2.35
N THR A 40 10.97 -1.56 1.87
CA THR A 40 11.93 -2.60 2.20
C THR A 40 12.45 -3.20 0.90
N GLU A 41 13.63 -2.74 0.50
CA GLU A 41 14.44 -3.39 -0.52
C GLU A 41 15.08 -4.64 0.07
N THR A 42 14.92 -5.78 -0.60
CA THR A 42 15.62 -7.02 -0.28
C THR A 42 16.40 -7.50 -1.50
N GLN A 43 17.37 -8.38 -1.31
CA GLN A 43 18.24 -8.90 -2.39
C GLN A 43 17.52 -9.50 -3.61
N ARG A 44 16.23 -9.85 -3.50
CA ARG A 44 15.46 -10.46 -4.59
C ARG A 44 14.12 -9.78 -4.84
N ARG A 45 13.71 -8.86 -3.98
CA ARG A 45 12.38 -8.27 -4.00
C ARG A 45 12.36 -6.87 -3.41
N ASP A 46 11.64 -5.98 -4.06
CA ASP A 46 11.36 -4.65 -3.56
C ASP A 46 9.94 -4.60 -3.02
N ILE A 47 9.79 -4.37 -1.72
CA ILE A 47 8.49 -4.31 -1.04
C ILE A 47 8.20 -2.86 -0.66
N TYR A 48 7.14 -2.32 -1.24
CA TYR A 48 6.61 -0.99 -0.95
C TYR A 48 5.31 -1.12 -0.16
N THR A 49 5.17 -0.34 0.90
CA THR A 49 3.93 -0.21 1.67
C THR A 49 3.49 1.25 1.62
N ASP A 50 2.43 1.49 0.87
CA ASP A 50 1.79 2.79 0.72
C ASP A 50 0.45 2.83 1.45
N TRP A 51 0.05 4.01 1.92
CA TRP A 51 -1.19 4.18 2.68
C TRP A 51 -2.13 5.13 1.96
N PHE A 52 -3.34 4.67 1.70
CA PHE A 52 -4.36 5.42 0.96
C PHE A 52 -5.56 5.70 1.86
N GLU A 53 -6.16 6.88 1.74
CA GLU A 53 -7.36 7.23 2.53
C GLU A 53 -8.67 6.62 1.96
N SER A 54 -8.57 5.86 0.87
CA SER A 54 -9.73 5.24 0.20
C SER A 54 -9.42 3.86 -0.37
N GLU A 55 -10.33 2.92 -0.14
CA GLU A 55 -10.20 1.55 -0.68
C GLU A 55 -10.21 1.53 -2.21
N ALA A 56 -10.98 2.42 -2.85
CA ALA A 56 -11.04 2.53 -4.30
C ALA A 56 -9.69 2.96 -4.90
N GLU A 57 -9.02 3.93 -4.27
CA GLU A 57 -7.70 4.41 -4.67
C GLU A 57 -6.64 3.32 -4.44
N ALA A 58 -6.72 2.64 -3.30
CA ALA A 58 -5.89 1.49 -2.98
C ALA A 58 -6.05 0.35 -4.02
N LYS A 59 -7.29 0.01 -4.42
CA LYS A 59 -7.56 -0.98 -5.47
C LYS A 59 -7.05 -0.53 -6.84
N ALA A 60 -7.24 0.73 -7.20
CA ALA A 60 -6.75 1.29 -8.46
C ALA A 60 -5.22 1.21 -8.51
N PHE A 61 -4.53 1.49 -7.40
CA PHE A 61 -3.09 1.33 -7.29
C PHE A 61 -2.68 -0.13 -7.47
N VAL A 62 -3.36 -1.07 -6.80
CA VAL A 62 -3.11 -2.51 -6.93
C VAL A 62 -3.25 -2.97 -8.38
N GLU A 63 -4.33 -2.58 -9.05
CA GLU A 63 -4.58 -2.96 -10.44
C GLU A 63 -3.54 -2.35 -11.38
N LYS A 64 -3.18 -1.08 -11.17
CA LYS A 64 -2.15 -0.39 -11.94
C LYS A 64 -0.78 -1.05 -11.76
N SER A 65 -0.38 -1.36 -10.53
CA SER A 65 0.89 -2.05 -10.24
C SER A 65 0.95 -3.43 -10.88
N ARG A 66 -0.16 -4.20 -10.87
CA ARG A 66 -0.20 -5.53 -11.46
C ARG A 66 -0.15 -5.51 -13.00
N ARG A 67 -0.49 -4.39 -13.63
CA ARG A 67 -0.56 -4.24 -15.09
C ARG A 67 0.66 -3.53 -15.70
N ALA A 68 1.60 -3.10 -14.86
CA ALA A 68 2.83 -2.40 -15.22
C ALA A 68 3.94 -3.36 -15.65
#